data_AF-A0A6G3MHA8-F1
#
_entry.id   AF-A0A6G3MHA8-F1
#
_cell.length_a   1.000
_cell.length_b   1.000
_cell.length_c   1.000
_cell.angle_alpha   90.00
_cell.angle_beta   90.00
_cell.angle_gamma   90.00
#
_symmetry.space_group_name_H-M   'P 1'
#
loop_
_entity.id
_entity.type
_entity.pdbx_description
1 polymer ?
#
loop_
_entity_poly.entity_id
_entity_poly.type
_entity_poly.pdbx_seq_one_letter_code
_entity_poly.pdbx_strand_id
1 'polypeptide(L)'
;FDGKPPKEKEDELRKRSENREKTQIEIDKAKINGDLKLVDSLSKRMVKINENHISSCKKLLDLLGVPYLVAIADAEAQCAHLVQDGHAYAVATEDTDALTFGANFLIRHFSPNDKSKQMQQIDLDKIYQELDINKEQVELN
;
A
#
# COMPACT_ATOMS: atom_id res chain seq x y z
N PHE A 1 -0.95 4.71 -9.27
CA PHE A 1 0.51 4.77 -8.96
C PHE A 1 0.75 5.94 -8.04
N ASP A 2 1.60 5.77 -7.03
CA ASP A 2 1.99 6.86 -6.14
C ASP A 2 2.68 8.00 -6.89
N GLY A 3 2.43 9.20 -6.40
CA GLY A 3 3.09 10.43 -6.79
C GLY A 3 4.26 10.77 -5.87
N LYS A 4 4.47 12.07 -5.65
CA LYS A 4 5.53 12.53 -4.76
C LYS A 4 5.04 12.45 -3.31
N PRO A 5 5.76 11.80 -2.39
CA PRO A 5 5.32 11.71 -1.01
C PRO A 5 5.20 13.11 -0.37
N PRO A 6 4.19 13.33 0.49
CA PRO A 6 4.01 14.58 1.21
C PRO A 6 5.11 14.77 2.27
N LYS A 7 5.30 16.00 2.75
CA LYS A 7 6.40 16.33 3.68
C LYS A 7 6.23 15.60 5.03
N GLU A 8 4.99 15.40 5.43
CA GLU A 8 4.56 14.73 6.64
C GLU A 8 5.04 13.26 6.68
N LYS A 9 5.28 12.64 5.51
CA LYS A 9 5.84 11.28 5.41
C LYS A 9 7.37 11.22 5.54
N GLU A 10 8.08 12.35 5.61
CA GLU A 10 9.56 12.38 5.62
C GLU A 10 10.15 11.58 6.80
N ASP A 11 9.58 11.74 7.99
CA ASP A 11 10.05 11.00 9.19
C ASP A 11 9.83 9.49 9.07
N GLU A 12 8.68 9.06 8.53
CA GLU A 12 8.39 7.64 8.30
C GLU A 12 9.31 7.05 7.22
N LEU A 13 9.57 7.80 6.15
CA LEU A 13 10.53 7.41 5.12
C LEU A 13 11.95 7.29 5.67
N ARG A 14 12.36 8.20 6.57
CA ARG A 14 13.65 8.13 7.26
C ARG A 14 13.73 6.86 8.11
N LYS A 15 12.73 6.58 8.96
CA LYS A 15 12.66 5.36 9.77
C LYS A 15 12.72 4.10 8.91
N ARG A 16 12.01 4.06 7.78
CA ARG A 16 12.08 2.95 6.82
C ARG A 16 13.47 2.78 6.21
N SER A 17 14.20 3.87 5.97
CA SER A 17 15.59 3.82 5.49
C SER A 17 16.52 3.25 6.57
N GLU A 18 16.45 3.77 7.79
CA GLU A 18 17.27 3.30 8.92
C GLU A 18 17.04 1.80 9.21
N ASN A 19 15.79 1.34 9.14
CA ASN A 19 15.46 -0.07 9.33
C ASN A 19 16.06 -0.95 8.22
N ARG A 20 16.15 -0.45 6.99
CA ARG A 20 16.80 -1.18 5.88
C ARG A 20 18.31 -1.27 6.09
N GLU A 21 18.95 -0.21 6.56
CA GLU A 21 20.38 -0.23 6.89
C GLU A 21 20.69 -1.26 7.98
N LYS A 22 19.89 -1.28 9.04
CA LYS A 22 19.97 -2.30 10.10
C LYS A 22 19.78 -3.72 9.53
N THR A 23 18.76 -3.90 8.70
CA THR A 23 18.49 -5.19 8.03
C THR A 23 19.65 -5.64 7.15
N GLN A 24 20.31 -4.70 6.46
CA GLN A 24 21.47 -4.99 5.61
C GLN A 24 22.66 -5.52 6.44
N ILE A 25 22.92 -4.90 7.59
CA ILE A 25 23.96 -5.37 8.53
C ILE A 25 23.64 -6.80 9.02
N GLU A 26 22.36 -7.10 9.30
CA GLU A 26 21.93 -8.45 9.68
C GLU A 26 22.11 -9.46 8.55
N ILE A 27 21.80 -9.08 7.32
CA ILE A 27 22.04 -9.92 6.13
C ILE A 27 23.53 -10.24 6.00
N ASP A 28 24.41 -9.26 6.17
CA ASP A 28 25.84 -9.46 6.00
C ASP A 28 26.42 -10.38 7.10
N LYS A 29 25.95 -10.24 8.34
CA LYS A 29 26.26 -11.19 9.43
C LYS A 29 25.74 -12.60 9.13
N ALA A 30 24.51 -12.71 8.65
CA ALA A 30 23.90 -14.01 8.30
C ALA A 30 24.65 -14.71 7.16
N LYS A 31 25.14 -13.95 6.16
CA LYS A 31 25.99 -14.47 5.09
C LYS A 31 27.31 -15.02 5.62
N ILE A 32 27.98 -14.29 6.53
CA ILE A 32 29.24 -14.74 7.15
C ILE A 32 29.03 -16.05 7.93
N ASN A 33 27.90 -16.15 8.65
CA ASN A 33 27.57 -17.33 9.44
C ASN A 33 27.00 -18.49 8.61
N GLY A 34 26.80 -18.32 7.29
CA GLY A 34 26.25 -19.35 6.41
C GLY A 34 24.75 -19.65 6.60
N ASP A 35 24.00 -18.78 7.28
CA ASP A 35 22.56 -18.97 7.50
C ASP A 35 21.75 -18.51 6.28
N LEU A 36 21.69 -19.37 5.27
CA LEU A 36 21.00 -19.09 4.01
C LEU A 36 19.49 -18.85 4.18
N LYS A 37 18.85 -19.46 5.19
CA LYS A 37 17.41 -19.26 5.45
C LYS A 37 17.14 -17.86 5.97
N LEU A 38 17.98 -17.39 6.89
CA LEU A 38 17.88 -16.03 7.43
C LEU A 38 18.18 -15.00 6.33
N VAL A 39 19.18 -15.25 5.48
CA VAL A 39 19.48 -14.39 4.32
C VAL A 39 18.28 -14.27 3.37
N ASP A 40 17.63 -15.38 2.99
CA ASP A 40 16.45 -15.33 2.09
C ASP A 40 15.30 -14.53 2.71
N SER A 41 14.99 -14.79 3.99
CA SER A 41 13.93 -14.10 4.72
C SER A 41 14.17 -12.58 4.80
N LEU A 42 15.38 -12.16 5.16
CA LEU A 42 15.72 -10.74 5.28
C LEU A 42 15.82 -10.07 3.90
N SER A 43 16.30 -10.78 2.88
CA SER A 43 16.40 -10.26 1.50
C SER A 43 15.01 -9.90 0.94
N LYS A 44 13.98 -10.71 1.24
CA LYS A 44 12.59 -10.40 0.87
C LYS A 44 12.08 -9.10 1.49
N ARG A 45 12.53 -8.74 2.70
CA ARG A 45 12.17 -7.49 3.38
C ARG A 45 12.87 -6.26 2.80
N MET A 46 13.98 -6.47 2.09
CA MET A 46 14.79 -5.39 1.49
C MET A 46 14.30 -4.95 0.10
N VAL A 47 13.30 -5.63 -0.46
CA VAL A 47 12.77 -5.31 -1.79
C VAL A 47 12.28 -3.85 -1.82
N LYS A 48 12.88 -3.05 -2.70
CA LYS A 48 12.51 -1.66 -2.96
C LYS A 48 12.04 -1.53 -4.40
N ILE A 49 10.85 -0.95 -4.57
CA ILE A 49 10.34 -0.58 -5.89
C ILE A 49 11.15 0.63 -6.39
N ASN A 50 11.62 0.56 -7.63
CA ASN A 50 12.34 1.64 -8.30
C ASN A 50 11.54 2.15 -9.52
N GLU A 51 12.01 3.24 -10.13
CA GLU A 51 11.37 3.86 -11.28
C GLU A 51 11.30 2.94 -12.51
N ASN A 52 12.26 2.04 -12.67
CA ASN A 52 12.25 1.06 -13.77
C ASN A 52 11.12 0.05 -13.62
N HIS A 53 10.82 -0.40 -12.40
CA HIS A 53 9.68 -1.27 -12.12
C HIS A 53 8.37 -0.54 -12.46
N ILE A 54 8.23 0.71 -12.00
CA ILE A 54 7.02 1.52 -12.24
C ILE A 54 6.81 1.76 -13.73
N SER A 55 7.85 2.19 -14.46
CA SER A 55 7.77 2.45 -15.91
C SER A 55 7.47 1.18 -16.71
N SER A 56 8.06 0.04 -16.32
CA SER A 56 7.78 -1.26 -16.95
C SER A 56 6.32 -1.68 -16.74
N CYS A 57 5.79 -1.50 -15.52
CA CYS A 57 4.38 -1.79 -15.23
C CYS A 57 3.44 -0.88 -16.02
N LYS A 58 3.71 0.44 -16.09
CA LYS A 58 2.91 1.37 -16.89
C LYS A 58 2.86 0.97 -18.36
N LYS A 59 4.03 0.68 -18.94
CA LYS A 59 4.14 0.21 -20.33
C LYS A 59 3.36 -1.08 -20.57
N LEU A 60 3.39 -2.01 -19.61
CA LEU A 60 2.59 -3.23 -19.70
C LEU A 60 1.08 -2.93 -19.69
N LEU A 61 0.62 -2.04 -18.81
CA LEU A 61 -0.79 -1.64 -18.76
C LEU A 61 -1.24 -0.95 -20.06
N ASP A 62 -0.39 -0.09 -20.64
CA ASP A 62 -0.64 0.52 -21.95
C ASP A 62 -0.84 -0.54 -23.04
N LEU A 63 0.02 -1.56 -23.06
CA LEU A 63 -0.06 -2.67 -24.04
C LEU A 63 -1.30 -3.55 -23.83
N LEU A 64 -1.78 -3.67 -22.59
CA LEU A 64 -3.00 -4.42 -22.25
C LEU A 64 -4.27 -3.59 -22.43
N GLY A 65 -4.17 -2.29 -22.72
CA GLY A 65 -5.31 -1.38 -22.81
C GLY A 65 -5.99 -1.12 -21.46
N VAL A 66 -5.28 -1.30 -20.35
CA VAL A 66 -5.79 -1.07 -19.00
C VAL A 66 -5.46 0.36 -18.57
N PRO A 67 -6.47 1.20 -18.24
CA PRO A 67 -6.21 2.56 -17.82
C PRO A 67 -5.54 2.58 -16.45
N TYR A 68 -4.67 3.58 -16.24
CA TYR A 68 -4.08 3.85 -14.94
C TYR A 68 -4.00 5.35 -14.68
N LEU A 69 -3.91 5.70 -13.39
CA LEU A 69 -3.73 7.07 -12.92
C LEU A 69 -2.45 7.18 -12.09
N VAL A 70 -1.88 8.38 -12.08
CA VAL A 70 -0.77 8.76 -11.20
C VAL A 70 -1.32 9.78 -10.22
N ALA A 71 -1.27 9.46 -8.93
CA ALA A 71 -1.72 10.35 -7.88
C ALA A 71 -0.75 11.54 -7.72
N ILE A 72 -1.24 12.62 -7.12
CA ILE A 72 -0.39 13.77 -6.74
C ILE A 72 0.57 13.36 -5.62
N ALA A 73 0.03 12.67 -4.61
CA ALA A 73 0.75 12.13 -3.46
C ALA A 73 0.47 10.63 -3.32
N ASP A 74 -0.35 10.22 -2.38
CA ASP A 74 -0.63 8.80 -2.11
C ASP A 74 -1.71 8.24 -3.05
N ALA A 75 -1.50 7.03 -3.54
CA ALA A 75 -2.46 6.36 -4.41
C ALA A 75 -3.77 6.04 -3.69
N GLU A 76 -3.72 5.71 -2.40
CA GLU A 76 -4.87 5.37 -1.57
C GLU A 76 -5.83 6.55 -1.45
N ALA A 77 -5.30 7.76 -1.22
CA ALA A 77 -6.09 8.99 -1.17
C ALA A 77 -6.78 9.26 -2.51
N GLN A 78 -6.07 9.13 -3.63
CA GLN A 78 -6.65 9.31 -4.96
C GLN A 78 -7.74 8.27 -5.26
N CYS A 79 -7.53 7.01 -4.86
CA CYS A 79 -8.50 5.93 -5.03
C CYS A 79 -9.75 6.14 -4.17
N ALA A 80 -9.59 6.57 -2.92
CA ALA A 80 -10.71 6.89 -2.04
C ALA A 80 -11.60 7.98 -2.64
N HIS A 81 -10.98 9.06 -3.15
CA HIS A 81 -11.71 10.14 -3.82
C HIS A 81 -12.48 9.67 -5.06
N LEU A 82 -11.90 8.79 -5.89
CA LEU A 82 -12.60 8.21 -7.05
C LEU A 82 -13.82 7.37 -6.66
N VAL A 83 -13.77 6.68 -5.53
CA VAL A 83 -14.92 5.93 -4.99
C VAL A 83 -16.00 6.88 -4.49
N GLN A 84 -15.61 7.94 -3.78
CA GLN A 84 -16.53 8.97 -3.30
C GLN A 84 -17.26 9.69 -4.43
N ASP A 85 -16.56 9.99 -5.52
CA ASP A 85 -17.12 10.65 -6.71
C ASP A 85 -17.95 9.70 -7.59
N GLY A 86 -18.04 8.42 -7.24
CA GLY A 86 -18.82 7.42 -7.98
C GLY A 86 -18.15 6.90 -9.26
N HIS A 87 -16.87 7.16 -9.45
CA HIS A 87 -16.09 6.61 -10.57
C HIS A 87 -15.67 5.15 -10.36
N ALA A 88 -15.68 4.66 -9.13
CA ALA A 88 -15.39 3.27 -8.78
C ALA A 88 -16.27 2.78 -7.61
N TYR A 89 -16.42 1.46 -7.48
CA TYR A 89 -17.21 0.86 -6.40
C TYR A 89 -16.46 0.81 -5.05
N ALA A 90 -15.19 0.40 -5.07
CA ALA A 90 -14.40 0.17 -3.87
C ALA A 90 -12.91 0.34 -4.16
N VAL A 91 -12.12 0.55 -3.11
CA VAL A 91 -10.65 0.55 -3.20
C VAL A 91 -10.16 -0.85 -2.88
N ALA A 92 -9.37 -1.46 -3.76
CA ALA A 92 -8.73 -2.76 -3.51
C ALA A 92 -7.28 -2.55 -3.05
N THR A 93 -7.05 -2.59 -1.75
CA THR A 93 -5.72 -2.47 -1.13
C THR A 93 -5.66 -3.18 0.21
N GLU A 94 -4.45 -3.55 0.64
CA GLU A 94 -4.21 -4.06 1.99
C GLU A 94 -3.97 -2.95 3.02
N ASP A 95 -3.71 -1.72 2.55
CA ASP A 95 -3.51 -0.57 3.42
C ASP A 95 -4.86 -0.02 3.90
N THR A 96 -5.02 0.08 5.21
CA THR A 96 -6.28 0.51 5.82
C THR A 96 -6.39 2.03 5.89
N ASP A 97 -5.31 2.76 5.62
CA ASP A 97 -5.31 4.23 5.54
C ASP A 97 -6.26 4.76 4.44
N ALA A 98 -6.57 3.95 3.42
CA ALA A 98 -7.62 4.25 2.43
C ALA A 98 -8.98 4.58 3.09
N LEU A 99 -9.31 3.95 4.22
CA LEU A 99 -10.53 4.26 4.98
C LEU A 99 -10.45 5.65 5.64
N THR A 100 -9.27 6.07 6.11
CA THR A 100 -9.06 7.41 6.67
C THR A 100 -9.06 8.52 5.62
N PHE A 101 -8.87 8.17 4.35
CA PHE A 101 -9.12 9.06 3.21
C PHE A 101 -10.59 9.02 2.73
N GLY A 102 -11.45 8.26 3.41
CA GLY A 102 -12.89 8.22 3.16
C GLY A 102 -13.31 7.24 2.06
N ALA A 103 -12.56 6.16 1.82
CA ALA A 103 -13.01 5.08 0.95
C ALA A 103 -14.25 4.38 1.56
N ASN A 104 -15.42 4.53 0.93
CA ASN A 104 -16.67 3.93 1.42
C ASN A 104 -16.58 2.40 1.59
N PHE A 105 -15.93 1.74 0.63
CA PHE A 105 -15.67 0.31 0.65
C PHE A 105 -14.19 0.01 0.39
N LEU A 106 -13.59 -0.78 1.29
CA LEU A 106 -12.22 -1.29 1.16
C LEU A 106 -12.28 -2.81 0.93
N ILE A 107 -11.67 -3.30 -0.14
CA ILE A 107 -11.53 -4.72 -0.46
C ILE A 107 -10.11 -5.18 -0.11
N ARG A 108 -10.02 -6.17 0.78
CA ARG A 108 -8.77 -6.85 1.14
C ARG A 108 -8.76 -8.28 0.62
N HIS A 109 -7.56 -8.81 0.42
CA HIS A 109 -7.29 -10.15 -0.08
C HIS A 109 -7.88 -10.38 -1.47
N PHE A 110 -7.76 -9.39 -2.35
CA PHE A 110 -8.29 -9.38 -3.71
C PHE A 110 -7.49 -10.26 -4.71
N SER A 111 -6.54 -11.08 -4.24
CA SER A 111 -5.72 -11.90 -5.13
C SER A 111 -6.44 -13.21 -5.48
N PRO A 112 -6.77 -13.46 -6.77
CA PRO A 112 -7.42 -14.71 -7.17
C PRO A 112 -6.51 -15.94 -7.00
N ASN A 113 -5.19 -15.73 -6.91
CA ASN A 113 -4.20 -16.78 -6.75
C ASN A 113 -3.96 -17.17 -5.29
N ASP A 114 -4.33 -16.31 -4.34
CA ASP A 114 -4.16 -16.58 -2.92
C ASP A 114 -5.48 -17.05 -2.30
N LYS A 115 -5.66 -18.37 -2.23
CA LYS A 115 -6.85 -19.00 -1.60
C LYS A 115 -6.68 -19.19 -0.09
N SER A 116 -5.56 -18.78 0.49
CA SER A 116 -5.32 -18.96 1.93
C SER A 116 -6.20 -18.05 2.79
N LYS A 117 -6.66 -16.93 2.21
CA LYS A 117 -7.53 -15.95 2.87
C LYS A 117 -8.78 -15.72 2.04
N GLN A 118 -9.90 -15.51 2.71
CA GLN A 118 -11.13 -15.10 2.06
C GLN A 118 -11.08 -13.61 1.76
N MET A 119 -11.60 -13.21 0.59
CA MET A 119 -11.76 -11.80 0.24
C MET A 119 -12.66 -11.12 1.29
N GLN A 120 -12.22 -9.96 1.78
CA GLN A 120 -12.94 -9.20 2.80
C GLN A 120 -13.35 -7.85 2.22
N GLN A 121 -14.59 -7.45 2.49
CA GLN A 121 -15.07 -6.10 2.25
C GLN A 121 -15.31 -5.43 3.60
N ILE A 122 -14.68 -4.27 3.77
CA ILE A 122 -14.83 -3.41 4.92
C ILE A 122 -15.69 -2.21 4.49
N ASP A 123 -16.71 -1.92 5.28
CA ASP A 123 -17.71 -0.88 5.04
C ASP A 123 -17.49 0.23 6.06
N LEU A 124 -17.15 1.42 5.58
CA LEU A 124 -16.81 2.56 6.43
C LEU A 124 -18.01 3.06 7.23
N ASP A 125 -19.23 2.99 6.67
CA ASP A 125 -20.44 3.42 7.37
C ASP A 125 -20.76 2.50 8.55
N LYS A 126 -20.49 1.20 8.40
CA LYS A 126 -20.62 0.26 9.53
C LYS A 126 -19.60 0.53 10.62
N ILE A 127 -18.38 0.91 10.26
CA ILE A 127 -17.36 1.29 11.26
C ILE A 127 -17.84 2.50 12.07
N TYR A 128 -18.38 3.53 11.40
CA TYR A 128 -18.94 4.69 12.10
C TYR A 128 -20.07 4.30 13.06
N GLN A 129 -20.96 3.42 12.63
CA GLN A 129 -22.07 2.93 13.46
C GLN A 129 -21.61 2.09 14.65
N GLU A 130 -20.67 1.17 14.46
CA GLU A 130 -20.22 0.26 15.51
C GLU A 130 -19.34 0.95 16.56
N LEU A 131 -18.57 1.97 16.15
CA LEU A 131 -17.68 2.72 17.04
C LEU A 131 -18.33 3.98 17.63
N ASP A 132 -19.54 4.34 17.21
CA ASP A 132 -20.23 5.57 17.59
C ASP A 132 -19.37 6.83 17.33
N ILE A 133 -18.76 6.88 16.14
CA ILE A 133 -17.91 7.99 15.69
C ILE A 133 -18.41 8.56 14.37
N ASN A 134 -18.05 9.81 14.09
CA ASN A 134 -18.39 10.49 12.86
C ASN A 134 -17.17 10.62 11.91
N LYS A 135 -17.45 11.07 10.70
CA LYS A 135 -16.49 11.28 9.62
C LYS A 135 -15.29 12.15 10.04
N GLU A 136 -15.53 13.27 10.73
CA GLU A 136 -14.50 14.22 11.17
C GLU A 136 -13.53 13.64 12.21
N GLN A 137 -13.96 12.62 12.96
CA GLN A 137 -13.13 11.94 13.95
C GLN A 137 -12.17 10.91 13.34
N VAL A 138 -12.37 10.55 12.06
CA VAL A 138 -11.61 9.51 11.36
C VAL A 138 -10.84 10.06 10.16
N GLU A 139 -11.38 11.06 9.47
CA GLU A 139 -10.80 11.58 8.25
C GLU A 139 -9.60 12.49 8.48
N LEU A 140 -8.57 12.26 7.66
CA LEU A 140 -7.42 13.13 7.56
C LEU A 140 -7.76 14.27 6.58
N ASN A 141 -7.91 15.49 7.12
CA ASN A 141 -8.06 16.73 6.32
C ASN A 141 -6.74 17.16 5.69
#